data_AF-A0A9D9QK24-F1
#
_entry.id   AF-A0A9D9QK24-F1
#
_cell.length_a   1.000
_cell.length_b   1.000
_cell.length_c   1.000
_cell.angle_alpha   90.00
_cell.angle_beta   90.00
_cell.angle_gamma   90.00
#
_symmetry.space_group_name_H-M   'P 1'
#
loop_
_entity.id
_entity.type
_entity.pdbx_description
1 polymer ?
#
loop_
_entity_poly.entity_id
_entity_poly.type
_entity_poly.pdbx_seq_one_letter_code
_entity_poly.pdbx_strand_id
1 'polypeptide(L)'
;MICFPVLGAVPGDGVYTADFRTDSSMFHVNEAYDGKGVVTVKDGKMTIHVTMPSKRITRLFCGKADDAAAPGAVLIEPVLDAVTYPDGFVEKSNGFDIPVPYLDKEFNCALLGKKGKWYDHKVSVSNLVPTVKDGKYNIGVTLSGGSGRASVASPAEIAVENGLVWATVVFSSPNYDYITIGGKRYDRINTDGNSTFRIPVTLDQDIRVSALTTAMSNPHLIDYTLRFDKSSLEGR
;
A
#
# COMPACT_ATOMS: atom_id res chain seq x y z
N MET A 1 -20.62 -8.18 -1.57
CA MET A 1 -19.33 -7.47 -1.56
C MET A 1 -19.22 -6.77 -0.20
N ILE A 2 -18.65 -7.44 0.80
CA ILE A 2 -18.68 -6.92 2.17
C ILE A 2 -17.48 -6.00 2.34
N CYS A 3 -17.74 -4.69 2.25
CA CYS A 3 -16.79 -3.64 2.61
C CYS A 3 -16.85 -3.52 4.13
N PHE A 4 -15.88 -4.10 4.82
CA PHE A 4 -15.71 -3.88 6.26
C PHE A 4 -14.96 -2.56 6.45
N PRO A 5 -15.49 -1.58 7.21
CA PRO A 5 -14.76 -0.37 7.54
C PRO A 5 -13.62 -0.69 8.52
N VAL A 6 -12.39 -0.40 8.12
CA VAL A 6 -11.21 -0.48 8.98
C VAL A 6 -11.37 0.55 10.10
N LEU A 7 -11.48 0.10 11.35
CA LEU A 7 -11.58 0.99 12.52
C LEU A 7 -10.17 1.39 12.97
N GLY A 8 -9.65 2.47 12.39
CA GLY A 8 -8.34 3.07 12.62
C GLY A 8 -7.99 4.03 11.47
N ALA A 9 -7.02 4.93 11.63
CA ALA A 9 -6.54 5.72 10.49
C ALA A 9 -5.92 4.75 9.47
N VAL A 10 -6.64 4.47 8.37
CA VAL A 10 -6.09 3.66 7.28
C VAL A 10 -4.87 4.41 6.73
N PRO A 11 -3.69 3.79 6.69
CA PRO A 11 -2.52 4.41 6.06
C PRO A 11 -2.87 4.83 4.64
N GLY A 12 -2.21 5.87 4.11
CA GLY A 12 -2.32 6.17 2.69
C GLY A 12 -1.90 4.97 1.85
N ASP A 13 -2.35 4.93 0.60
CA ASP A 13 -1.92 3.92 -0.35
C ASP A 13 -0.38 3.83 -0.36
N GLY A 14 0.18 2.62 -0.35
CA GLY A 14 1.58 2.45 0.07
C GLY A 14 2.04 1.01 0.15
N VAL A 15 3.36 0.84 0.27
CA VAL A 15 4.01 -0.43 0.62
C VAL A 15 4.72 -0.26 1.96
N TYR A 16 4.42 -1.16 2.89
CA TYR A 16 4.89 -1.15 4.26
C TYR A 16 5.45 -2.53 4.62
N THR A 17 6.33 -2.59 5.59
CA THR A 17 6.59 -3.81 6.37
C THR A 17 5.71 -3.78 7.61
N ALA A 18 5.25 -4.94 8.05
CA ALA A 18 4.45 -5.05 9.26
C ALA A 18 4.76 -6.33 10.02
N ASP A 19 4.59 -6.30 11.34
CA ASP A 19 4.67 -7.49 12.17
C ASP A 19 3.42 -8.34 11.92
N PHE A 20 3.63 -9.60 11.54
CA PHE A 20 2.56 -10.59 11.38
C PHE A 20 2.63 -11.59 12.53
N ARG A 21 1.68 -11.52 13.45
CA ARG A 21 1.61 -12.41 14.61
C ARG A 21 0.46 -13.39 14.46
N THR A 22 0.69 -14.61 14.91
CA THR A 22 -0.33 -15.66 14.95
C THR A 22 -0.27 -16.41 16.28
N ASP A 23 -1.34 -17.12 16.59
CA ASP A 23 -1.42 -18.00 17.77
C ASP A 23 -0.74 -19.37 17.59
N SER A 24 -0.07 -19.60 16.45
CA SER A 24 0.48 -20.91 16.09
C SER A 24 1.92 -20.82 15.62
N SER A 25 2.80 -21.58 16.27
CA SER A 25 4.19 -21.73 15.84
C SER A 25 4.33 -22.35 14.45
N MET A 26 3.28 -22.99 13.90
CA MET A 26 3.29 -23.50 12.53
C MET A 26 2.88 -22.45 11.49
N PHE A 27 2.30 -21.33 11.94
CA PHE A 27 1.81 -20.26 11.08
C PHE A 27 2.60 -18.98 11.34
N HIS A 28 3.82 -18.91 10.83
CA HIS A 28 4.65 -17.72 10.99
C HIS A 28 5.30 -17.35 9.65
N VAL A 29 5.77 -16.11 9.59
CA VAL A 29 6.59 -15.62 8.48
C VAL A 29 7.93 -16.37 8.50
N ASN A 30 8.44 -16.70 7.32
CA ASN A 30 9.77 -17.28 7.16
C ASN A 30 10.83 -16.39 7.84
N GLU A 31 11.76 -17.04 8.52
CA GLU A 31 12.84 -16.44 9.30
C GLU A 31 13.73 -15.49 8.49
N ALA A 32 13.84 -15.69 7.17
CA ALA A 32 14.55 -14.80 6.26
C ALA A 32 13.97 -13.37 6.23
N TYR A 33 12.72 -13.18 6.68
CA TYR A 33 12.02 -11.90 6.72
C TYR A 33 11.79 -11.37 8.14
N ASP A 34 12.49 -11.89 9.17
CA ASP A 34 12.45 -11.39 10.56
C ASP A 34 11.03 -11.27 11.15
N GLY A 35 10.14 -12.21 10.81
CA GLY A 35 8.76 -12.19 11.30
C GLY A 35 7.86 -11.13 10.64
N LYS A 36 8.32 -10.47 9.56
CA LYS A 36 7.62 -9.35 8.92
C LYS A 36 7.06 -9.71 7.55
N GLY A 37 5.80 -9.33 7.34
CA GLY A 37 5.17 -9.37 6.02
C GLY A 37 5.26 -8.02 5.30
N VAL A 38 4.95 -8.04 4.00
CA VAL A 38 4.84 -6.81 3.18
C VAL A 38 3.38 -6.44 3.05
N VAL A 39 2.98 -5.29 3.58
CA VAL A 39 1.61 -4.77 3.47
C VAL A 39 1.52 -3.84 2.27
N THR A 40 0.56 -4.10 1.39
CA THR A 40 0.14 -3.19 0.33
C THR A 40 -1.21 -2.57 0.71
N VAL A 41 -1.26 -1.24 0.71
CA VAL A 41 -2.50 -0.47 0.89
C VAL A 41 -2.86 0.17 -0.45
N LYS A 42 -4.08 -0.07 -0.93
CA LYS A 42 -4.61 0.50 -2.17
C LYS A 42 -6.12 0.69 -2.10
N ASP A 43 -6.61 1.88 -2.46
CA ASP A 43 -8.04 2.22 -2.44
C ASP A 43 -8.69 1.92 -1.08
N GLY A 44 -7.95 2.15 0.02
CA GLY A 44 -8.39 1.85 1.38
C GLY A 44 -8.46 0.36 1.75
N LYS A 45 -8.02 -0.54 0.87
CA LYS A 45 -7.89 -1.98 1.12
C LYS A 45 -6.46 -2.32 1.47
N MET A 46 -6.28 -3.17 2.48
CA MET A 46 -4.97 -3.62 2.93
C MET A 46 -4.82 -5.12 2.68
N THR A 47 -3.67 -5.51 2.13
CA THR A 47 -3.29 -6.91 1.92
C THR A 47 -1.88 -7.10 2.44
N ILE A 48 -1.65 -8.10 3.30
CA ILE A 48 -0.31 -8.48 3.73
C ILE A 48 0.15 -9.72 2.96
N HIS A 49 1.32 -9.62 2.35
CA HIS A 49 2.03 -10.74 1.78
C HIS A 49 2.94 -11.37 2.83
N VAL A 50 2.75 -12.66 3.08
CA VAL A 50 3.54 -13.43 4.05
C VAL A 50 4.11 -14.67 3.37
N THR A 51 5.43 -14.73 3.25
CA THR A 51 6.15 -15.95 2.85
C THR A 51 6.31 -16.87 4.04
N MET A 52 5.92 -18.13 3.89
CA MET A 52 5.96 -19.13 4.96
C MET A 52 7.13 -20.11 4.78
N PRO A 53 7.73 -20.63 5.87
CA PRO A 53 8.73 -21.70 5.77
C PRO A 53 8.07 -23.06 5.43
N SER A 54 6.79 -23.24 5.78
CA SER A 54 6.06 -24.48 5.58
C SER A 54 5.42 -24.57 4.19
N LYS A 55 5.83 -25.56 3.41
CA LYS A 55 5.17 -25.94 2.13
C LYS A 55 3.97 -26.88 2.33
N ARG A 56 3.52 -27.08 3.57
CA ARG A 56 2.42 -28.00 3.90
C ARG A 56 1.05 -27.33 3.93
N ILE A 57 1.04 -26.00 3.91
CA ILE A 57 -0.17 -25.19 3.83
C ILE A 57 -0.44 -24.96 2.35
N THR A 58 -1.60 -25.43 1.91
CA THR A 58 -1.97 -25.41 0.49
C THR A 58 -2.90 -24.25 0.16
N ARG A 59 -3.70 -23.76 1.11
CA ARG A 59 -4.61 -22.61 0.97
C ARG A 59 -4.85 -21.94 2.31
N LEU A 60 -5.23 -20.66 2.25
CA LEU A 60 -5.75 -19.92 3.40
C LEU A 60 -7.18 -19.45 3.15
N PHE A 61 -7.88 -19.07 4.22
CA PHE A 61 -9.19 -18.44 4.17
C PHE A 61 -9.29 -17.39 5.28
N CYS A 62 -9.65 -16.16 4.94
CA CYS A 62 -9.89 -15.10 5.92
C CYS A 62 -11.26 -15.25 6.56
N GLY A 63 -11.35 -16.07 7.59
CA GLY A 63 -12.56 -16.40 8.34
C GLY A 63 -12.36 -17.68 9.13
N LYS A 64 -13.46 -18.37 9.49
CA LYS A 64 -13.38 -19.64 10.21
C LYS A 64 -13.26 -20.83 9.26
N ALA A 65 -12.72 -21.94 9.77
CA ALA A 65 -12.54 -23.20 9.07
C ALA A 65 -13.86 -23.78 8.53
N ASP A 66 -14.94 -23.65 9.29
CA ASP A 66 -16.28 -24.13 8.89
C ASP A 66 -16.79 -23.36 7.65
N ASP A 67 -16.53 -22.05 7.59
CA ASP A 67 -16.93 -21.20 6.46
C ASP A 67 -16.06 -21.48 5.23
N ALA A 68 -14.80 -21.88 5.41
CA ALA A 68 -13.87 -22.19 4.34
C ALA A 68 -14.29 -23.43 3.52
N ALA A 69 -15.06 -24.35 4.12
CA ALA A 69 -15.60 -25.53 3.46
C ALA A 69 -16.92 -25.26 2.71
N ALA A 70 -17.53 -24.08 2.88
CA ALA A 70 -18.80 -23.75 2.28
C ALA A 70 -18.70 -23.32 0.80
N PRO A 71 -19.73 -23.58 -0.03
CA PRO A 71 -19.78 -23.07 -1.40
C PRO A 71 -19.72 -21.53 -1.43
N GLY A 72 -18.80 -20.99 -2.23
CA GLY A 72 -18.62 -19.53 -2.38
C GLY A 72 -17.54 -18.93 -1.47
N ALA A 73 -16.85 -19.74 -0.66
CA ALA A 73 -15.66 -19.30 0.07
C ALA A 73 -14.57 -18.80 -0.88
N VAL A 74 -14.08 -17.58 -0.65
CA VAL A 74 -12.96 -17.01 -1.40
C VAL A 74 -11.66 -17.50 -0.77
N LEU A 75 -11.11 -18.58 -1.34
CA LEU A 75 -9.86 -19.17 -0.87
C LEU A 75 -8.67 -18.37 -1.40
N ILE A 76 -7.63 -18.27 -0.56
CA ILE A 76 -6.36 -17.64 -0.91
C ILE A 76 -5.42 -18.76 -1.35
N GLU A 77 -5.07 -18.74 -2.63
CA GLU A 77 -4.11 -19.66 -3.24
C GLU A 77 -2.67 -19.20 -2.94
N PRO A 78 -1.70 -20.12 -2.86
CA PRO A 78 -0.32 -19.79 -2.58
C PRO A 78 0.35 -19.14 -3.80
N VAL A 79 1.19 -18.16 -3.53
CA VAL A 79 2.17 -17.60 -4.46
C VAL A 79 3.51 -18.29 -4.22
N LEU A 80 4.27 -18.59 -5.28
CA LEU A 80 5.56 -19.25 -5.13
C LEU A 80 6.66 -18.20 -5.03
N ASP A 81 7.25 -18.08 -3.84
CA ASP A 81 8.30 -17.10 -3.56
C ASP A 81 9.68 -17.73 -3.65
N ALA A 82 10.66 -16.97 -4.12
CA ALA A 82 12.07 -17.31 -4.00
C ALA A 82 12.65 -16.65 -2.74
N VAL A 83 13.01 -17.46 -1.75
CA VAL A 83 13.62 -17.02 -0.50
C VAL A 83 15.12 -17.23 -0.62
N THR A 84 15.89 -16.16 -0.43
CA THR A 84 17.35 -16.22 -0.36
C THR A 84 17.78 -16.08 1.10
N TYR A 85 18.47 -17.10 1.61
CA TYR A 85 18.97 -17.13 2.98
C TYR A 85 20.36 -16.47 3.08
N PRO A 86 20.84 -16.11 4.29
CA PRO A 86 22.12 -15.43 4.48
C PRO A 86 23.34 -16.20 3.97
N ASP A 87 23.25 -17.53 3.88
CA ASP A 87 24.28 -18.41 3.32
C ASP A 87 24.29 -18.46 1.78
N GLY A 88 23.38 -17.72 1.13
CA GLY A 88 23.21 -17.69 -0.32
C GLY A 88 22.37 -18.84 -0.87
N PHE A 89 21.82 -19.72 -0.03
CA PHE A 89 20.89 -20.75 -0.46
C PHE A 89 19.56 -20.12 -0.91
N VAL A 90 19.01 -20.62 -2.02
CA VAL A 90 17.72 -20.15 -2.55
C VAL A 90 16.71 -21.29 -2.52
N GLU A 91 15.58 -21.05 -1.87
CA GLU A 91 14.48 -22.01 -1.77
C GLU A 91 13.19 -21.42 -2.33
N LYS A 92 12.39 -22.28 -2.98
CA LYS A 92 11.00 -21.93 -3.33
C LYS A 92 10.05 -22.24 -2.19
N SER A 93 9.37 -21.22 -1.67
CA SER A 93 8.45 -21.30 -0.53
C SER A 93 7.06 -20.80 -0.91
N ASN A 94 6.06 -21.10 -0.09
CA ASN A 94 4.69 -20.64 -0.33
C ASN A 94 4.49 -19.29 0.38
N GLY A 95 4.14 -18.26 -0.38
CA GLY A 95 3.62 -16.99 0.09
C GLY A 95 2.11 -16.92 -0.01
N PHE A 96 1.50 -16.03 0.78
CA PHE A 96 0.07 -15.79 0.76
C PHE A 96 -0.26 -14.31 0.88
N ASP A 97 -1.17 -13.85 0.03
CA ASP A 97 -1.74 -12.51 0.07
C ASP A 97 -3.00 -12.52 0.93
N ILE A 98 -2.88 -12.08 2.19
CA ILE A 98 -3.93 -12.13 3.20
C ILE A 98 -4.60 -10.75 3.30
N PRO A 99 -5.90 -10.62 3.00
CA PRO A 99 -6.66 -9.41 3.27
C PRO A 99 -6.62 -9.04 4.76
N VAL A 100 -6.30 -7.78 5.06
CA VAL A 100 -6.21 -7.27 6.43
C VAL A 100 -7.42 -6.39 6.72
N PRO A 101 -8.42 -6.88 7.49
CA PRO A 101 -9.63 -6.11 7.77
C PRO A 101 -9.41 -4.98 8.78
N TYR A 102 -8.37 -5.10 9.62
CA TYR A 102 -8.02 -4.11 10.63
C TYR A 102 -6.58 -4.30 11.10
N LEU A 103 -5.97 -3.20 11.56
CA LEU A 103 -4.66 -3.18 12.20
C LEU A 103 -4.81 -3.33 13.72
N ASP A 104 -3.75 -3.82 14.37
CA ASP A 104 -3.60 -3.92 15.83
C ASP A 104 -4.71 -4.71 16.53
N LYS A 105 -5.40 -5.59 15.78
CA LYS A 105 -6.49 -6.42 16.26
C LYS A 105 -6.40 -7.81 15.64
N GLU A 106 -6.84 -8.81 16.39
CA GLU A 106 -6.86 -10.21 15.93
C GLU A 106 -8.06 -10.47 15.00
N PHE A 107 -7.82 -11.13 13.87
CA PHE A 107 -8.86 -11.67 12.98
C PHE A 107 -8.65 -13.16 12.75
N ASN A 108 -9.73 -13.84 12.35
CA ASN A 108 -9.70 -15.26 12.07
C ASN A 108 -9.08 -15.51 10.68
N CYS A 109 -8.16 -16.46 10.63
CA CYS A 109 -7.60 -16.98 9.40
C CYS A 109 -7.51 -18.51 9.53
N ALA A 110 -8.20 -19.22 8.64
CA ALA A 110 -8.16 -20.66 8.58
C ALA A 110 -7.13 -21.13 7.54
N LEU A 111 -6.42 -22.20 7.86
CA LEU A 111 -5.40 -22.79 6.97
C LEU A 111 -5.73 -24.22 6.59
N LEU A 112 -5.55 -24.54 5.31
CA LEU A 112 -5.74 -25.87 4.76
C LEU A 112 -4.40 -26.59 4.69
N GLY A 113 -4.28 -27.68 5.46
CA GLY A 113 -3.12 -28.55 5.37
C GLY A 113 -3.23 -29.55 4.22
N LYS A 114 -2.09 -30.14 3.80
CA LYS A 114 -2.01 -31.22 2.78
C LYS A 114 -2.97 -32.40 2.99
N LYS A 115 -3.44 -32.65 4.22
CA LYS A 115 -4.40 -33.71 4.54
C LYS A 115 -5.86 -33.31 4.30
N GLY A 116 -6.12 -32.11 3.73
CA GLY A 116 -7.47 -31.62 3.47
C GLY A 116 -8.23 -31.14 4.70
N LYS A 117 -7.54 -30.92 5.83
CA LYS A 117 -8.14 -30.44 7.08
C LYS A 117 -7.88 -28.94 7.26
N TRP A 118 -8.93 -28.20 7.59
CA TRP A 118 -8.86 -26.80 7.99
C TRP A 118 -8.53 -26.65 9.48
N TYR A 119 -7.76 -25.62 9.82
CA TYR A 119 -7.41 -25.26 11.19
C TYR A 119 -7.64 -23.77 11.38
N ASP A 120 -8.39 -23.42 12.42
CA ASP A 120 -8.61 -22.03 12.81
C ASP A 120 -7.40 -21.46 13.53
N HIS A 121 -7.01 -20.26 13.14
CA HIS A 121 -6.00 -19.46 13.81
C HIS A 121 -6.43 -18.02 13.94
N LYS A 122 -5.93 -17.37 14.97
CA LYS A 122 -5.98 -15.93 15.10
C LYS A 122 -4.69 -15.32 14.57
N VAL A 123 -4.85 -14.27 13.77
CA VAL A 123 -3.73 -13.50 13.22
C VAL A 123 -3.93 -12.03 13.50
N SER A 124 -2.83 -11.29 13.63
CA SER A 124 -2.86 -9.83 13.75
C SER A 124 -1.73 -9.22 12.95
N VAL A 125 -2.01 -8.04 12.39
CA VAL A 125 -1.05 -7.21 11.67
C VAL A 125 -0.90 -5.91 12.44
N SER A 126 0.33 -5.59 12.79
CA SER A 126 0.66 -4.43 13.63
C SER A 126 1.96 -3.78 13.19
N ASN A 127 2.26 -2.61 13.73
CA ASN A 127 3.55 -1.94 13.53
C ASN A 127 3.90 -1.74 12.05
N LEU A 128 3.06 -1.01 11.33
CA LEU A 128 3.34 -0.68 9.93
C LEU A 128 4.49 0.31 9.85
N VAL A 129 5.56 -0.10 9.18
CA VAL A 129 6.74 0.73 8.91
C VAL A 129 6.88 0.85 7.40
N PRO A 130 7.02 2.05 6.83
CA PRO A 130 7.28 2.18 5.40
C PRO A 130 8.59 1.52 5.03
N THR A 131 8.66 1.02 3.81
CA THR A 131 9.93 0.52 3.27
C THR A 131 10.95 1.65 2.99
N VAL A 132 10.56 2.92 3.17
CA VAL A 132 11.43 4.10 3.10
C VAL A 132 11.58 4.67 4.52
N LYS A 133 12.80 5.01 4.93
CA LYS A 133 13.02 5.59 6.27
C LYS A 133 12.40 6.99 6.38
N ASP A 134 12.03 7.38 7.60
CA ASP A 134 11.60 8.74 7.88
C ASP A 134 12.72 9.73 7.54
N GLY A 135 12.36 10.82 6.86
CA GLY A 135 13.34 11.77 6.33
C GLY A 135 12.79 12.60 5.18
N LYS A 136 13.65 13.49 4.66
CA LYS A 136 13.36 14.30 3.47
C LYS A 136 14.14 13.76 2.28
N TYR A 137 13.48 13.70 1.15
CA TYR A 137 14.04 13.16 -0.09
C TYR A 137 13.62 14.00 -1.28
N ASN A 138 14.41 13.92 -2.35
CA ASN A 138 14.00 14.34 -3.67
C ASN A 138 13.63 13.10 -4.49
N ILE A 139 12.64 13.22 -5.36
CA ILE A 139 12.19 12.12 -6.20
C ILE A 139 11.71 12.65 -7.55
N GLY A 140 11.99 11.92 -8.62
CA GLY A 140 11.45 12.17 -9.94
C GLY A 140 9.93 11.99 -9.96
N VAL A 141 9.23 12.97 -10.52
CA VAL A 141 7.78 12.92 -10.70
C VAL A 141 7.42 13.14 -12.16
N THR A 142 6.45 12.38 -12.64
CA THR A 142 5.86 12.55 -13.96
C THR A 142 4.38 12.89 -13.83
N LEU A 143 3.92 13.79 -14.71
CA LEU A 143 2.51 14.15 -14.86
C LEU A 143 2.05 13.72 -16.25
N SER A 144 0.94 13.00 -16.32
CA SER A 144 0.24 12.67 -17.55
C SER A 144 -1.25 12.97 -17.44
N GLY A 145 -1.98 12.94 -18.56
CA GLY A 145 -3.39 13.32 -18.61
C GLY A 145 -3.63 14.81 -18.86
N GLY A 146 -4.86 15.25 -18.56
CA GLY A 146 -5.35 16.58 -18.91
C GLY A 146 -5.22 16.93 -20.39
N SER A 147 -4.97 18.21 -20.69
CA SER A 147 -4.80 18.70 -22.06
C SER A 147 -3.37 18.61 -22.60
N GLY A 148 -2.43 18.00 -21.85
CA GLY A 148 -1.00 17.95 -22.18
C GLY A 148 -0.23 19.28 -22.05
N ARG A 149 -0.86 20.35 -21.54
CA ARG A 149 -0.23 21.68 -21.40
C ARG A 149 0.37 21.93 -20.01
N ALA A 150 -0.11 21.20 -19.01
CA ALA A 150 0.39 21.31 -17.64
C ALA A 150 1.59 20.40 -17.45
N SER A 151 2.52 20.81 -16.60
CA SER A 151 3.60 19.98 -16.08
C SER A 151 3.75 20.23 -14.59
N VAL A 152 4.53 19.39 -13.92
CA VAL A 152 4.94 19.58 -12.53
C VAL A 152 6.44 19.71 -12.45
N ALA A 153 6.94 20.46 -11.46
CA ALA A 153 8.36 20.55 -11.19
C ALA A 153 8.89 19.17 -10.75
N SER A 154 10.02 18.76 -11.33
CA SER A 154 10.73 17.51 -11.02
C SER A 154 12.23 17.80 -10.91
N PRO A 155 12.94 17.30 -9.88
CA PRO A 155 12.41 16.42 -8.82
C PRO A 155 11.48 17.17 -7.85
N ALA A 156 10.53 16.42 -7.28
CA ALA A 156 9.65 16.88 -6.21
C ALA A 156 10.28 16.57 -4.84
N GLU A 157 10.02 17.43 -3.86
CA GLU A 157 10.38 17.16 -2.46
C GLU A 157 9.32 16.22 -1.84
N ILE A 158 9.78 15.15 -1.19
CA ILE A 158 8.94 14.31 -0.34
C ILE A 158 9.44 14.28 1.09
N ALA A 159 8.51 14.15 2.03
CA ALA A 159 8.79 13.86 3.44
C ALA A 159 8.14 12.52 3.80
N VAL A 160 8.91 11.63 4.41
CA VAL A 160 8.40 10.40 5.01
C VAL A 160 8.27 10.62 6.51
N GLU A 161 7.05 10.52 7.02
CA GLU A 161 6.69 10.76 8.42
C GLU A 161 5.77 9.64 8.92
N ASN A 162 6.23 8.83 9.89
CA ASN A 162 5.43 7.81 10.59
C ASN A 162 4.69 6.82 9.68
N GLY A 163 5.19 6.48 8.48
CA GLY A 163 4.34 5.75 7.54
C GLY A 163 4.14 6.42 6.20
N LEU A 164 3.94 7.73 6.27
CA LEU A 164 3.23 8.44 5.23
C LEU A 164 4.21 9.24 4.39
N VAL A 165 4.16 9.02 3.09
CA VAL A 165 4.93 9.79 2.12
C VAL A 165 4.10 10.99 1.68
N TRP A 166 4.59 12.19 1.98
CA TRP A 166 3.97 13.45 1.58
C TRP A 166 4.80 14.11 0.50
N ALA A 167 4.23 14.32 -0.68
CA ALA A 167 4.88 15.05 -1.77
C ALA A 167 4.45 16.51 -1.82
N THR A 168 5.41 17.39 -2.06
CA THR A 168 5.20 18.78 -2.45
C THR A 168 5.21 18.87 -3.97
N VAL A 169 4.04 19.05 -4.57
CA VAL A 169 3.85 19.09 -6.03
C VAL A 169 3.63 20.53 -6.47
N VAL A 170 4.50 21.03 -7.34
CA VAL A 170 4.40 22.38 -7.92
C VAL A 170 3.98 22.26 -9.38
N PHE A 171 2.79 22.76 -9.72
CA PHE A 171 2.29 22.80 -11.09
C PHE A 171 2.98 23.90 -11.91
N SER A 172 2.93 23.82 -13.24
CA SER A 172 3.51 24.83 -14.13
C SER A 172 2.70 26.14 -14.22
N SER A 173 1.57 26.24 -13.52
CA SER A 173 0.65 27.38 -13.55
C SER A 173 0.24 27.80 -12.15
N PRO A 174 0.01 29.10 -11.89
CA PRO A 174 -0.56 29.60 -10.64
C PRO A 174 -2.07 29.41 -10.52
N ASN A 175 -2.75 28.96 -11.58
CA ASN A 175 -4.21 28.99 -11.70
C ASN A 175 -4.87 27.66 -11.32
N TYR A 176 -4.36 27.01 -10.27
CA TYR A 176 -4.99 25.85 -9.63
C TYR A 176 -5.30 26.13 -8.16
N ASP A 177 -6.54 25.89 -7.76
CA ASP A 177 -7.04 26.20 -6.41
C ASP A 177 -6.91 25.02 -5.46
N TYR A 178 -7.35 23.84 -5.89
CA TYR A 178 -7.28 22.59 -5.12
C TYR A 178 -7.10 21.39 -6.03
N ILE A 179 -6.62 20.30 -5.45
CA ILE A 179 -6.61 18.99 -6.09
C ILE A 179 -7.38 17.98 -5.25
N THR A 180 -7.99 16.99 -5.89
CA THR A 180 -8.69 15.89 -5.22
C THR A 180 -8.04 14.56 -5.53
N ILE A 181 -7.87 13.73 -4.49
CA ILE A 181 -7.37 12.35 -4.60
C ILE A 181 -8.40 11.45 -3.92
N GLY A 182 -8.96 10.49 -4.67
CA GLY A 182 -10.01 9.61 -4.12
C GLY A 182 -11.21 10.37 -3.53
N GLY A 183 -11.55 11.55 -4.07
CA GLY A 183 -12.62 12.42 -3.55
C GLY A 183 -12.24 13.31 -2.35
N LYS A 184 -11.05 13.15 -1.76
CA LYS A 184 -10.55 14.03 -0.70
C LYS A 184 -9.86 15.25 -1.29
N ARG A 185 -10.22 16.44 -0.81
CA ARG A 185 -9.69 17.74 -1.26
C ARG A 185 -8.41 18.13 -0.54
N TYR A 186 -7.47 18.70 -1.30
CA TYR A 186 -6.21 19.27 -0.84
C TYR A 186 -6.06 20.67 -1.45
N ASP A 187 -6.12 21.69 -0.61
CA ASP A 187 -6.00 23.08 -1.03
C ASP A 187 -4.55 23.46 -1.35
N ARG A 188 -4.40 24.46 -2.21
CA ARG A 188 -3.11 25.11 -2.49
C ARG A 188 -2.49 25.64 -1.20
N ILE A 189 -1.18 25.48 -1.02
CA ILE A 189 -0.46 25.86 0.21
C ILE A 189 0.33 27.18 0.09
N ASN A 190 0.31 27.82 -1.07
CA ASN A 190 1.00 29.08 -1.33
C ASN A 190 0.03 30.12 -1.92
N THR A 191 0.39 31.40 -1.81
CA THR A 191 -0.35 32.53 -2.41
C THR A 191 0.33 33.04 -3.69
N ASP A 192 1.67 33.03 -3.72
CA ASP A 192 2.46 33.59 -4.82
C ASP A 192 3.14 32.52 -5.68
N GLY A 193 3.33 32.84 -6.96
CA GLY A 193 3.94 31.94 -7.93
C GLY A 193 3.06 30.75 -8.29
N ASN A 194 3.69 29.72 -8.86
CA ASN A 194 3.03 28.52 -9.35
C ASN A 194 2.29 27.75 -8.25
N SER A 195 1.16 27.10 -8.57
CA SER A 195 0.34 26.39 -7.59
C SER A 195 1.09 25.21 -6.97
N THR A 196 1.18 25.21 -5.64
CA THR A 196 1.85 24.16 -4.87
C THR A 196 0.85 23.44 -3.97
N PHE A 197 0.95 22.12 -3.91
CA PHE A 197 0.11 21.25 -3.09
C PHE A 197 0.96 20.29 -2.27
N ARG A 198 0.53 19.99 -1.05
CA ARG A 198 1.08 18.89 -0.23
C ARG A 198 0.08 17.74 -0.19
N ILE A 199 0.44 16.61 -0.78
CA ILE A 199 -0.45 15.45 -0.93
C ILE A 199 0.19 14.15 -0.45
N PRO A 200 -0.61 13.21 0.07
CA PRO A 200 -0.11 11.86 0.31
C PRO A 200 0.12 11.16 -1.03
N VAL A 201 1.22 10.42 -1.13
CA VAL A 201 1.59 9.71 -2.34
C VAL A 201 2.05 8.29 -2.06
N THR A 202 1.90 7.46 -3.08
CA THR A 202 2.44 6.11 -3.12
C THR A 202 3.55 6.05 -4.16
N LEU A 203 4.73 5.60 -3.77
CA LEU A 203 5.85 5.43 -4.70
C LEU A 203 5.56 4.27 -5.67
N ASP A 204 6.05 4.39 -6.91
CA ASP A 204 5.90 3.43 -8.01
C ASP A 204 4.46 3.10 -8.45
N GLN A 205 3.48 3.89 -8.01
CA GLN A 205 2.08 3.75 -8.40
C GLN A 205 1.54 5.00 -9.09
N ASP A 206 0.56 4.76 -9.96
CA ASP A 206 -0.17 5.82 -10.65
C ASP A 206 -1.21 6.42 -9.72
N ILE A 207 -1.07 7.71 -9.42
CA ILE A 207 -1.95 8.46 -8.53
C ILE A 207 -2.86 9.33 -9.38
N ARG A 208 -4.15 9.00 -9.41
CA ARG A 208 -5.15 9.82 -10.09
C ARG A 208 -5.50 11.03 -9.24
N VAL A 209 -5.36 12.21 -9.82
CA VAL A 209 -5.71 13.47 -9.18
C VAL A 209 -6.61 14.27 -10.10
N SER A 210 -7.58 14.98 -9.54
CA SER A 210 -8.37 15.95 -10.30
C SER A 210 -8.07 17.35 -9.78
N ALA A 211 -7.55 18.22 -10.63
CA ALA A 211 -7.14 19.57 -10.26
C ALA A 211 -8.15 20.59 -10.76
N LEU A 212 -8.67 21.45 -9.88
CA LEU A 212 -9.54 22.56 -10.28
C LEU A 212 -8.68 23.70 -10.81
N THR A 213 -8.85 24.05 -12.09
CA THR A 213 -8.22 25.23 -12.68
C THR A 213 -9.19 26.41 -12.79
N THR A 214 -8.69 27.60 -12.52
CA THR A 214 -9.37 28.89 -12.65
C THR A 214 -8.81 29.73 -13.80
N ALA A 215 -7.96 29.15 -14.64
CA ALA A 215 -7.34 29.83 -15.78
C ALA A 215 -8.34 30.22 -16.89
N MET A 216 -9.53 29.62 -16.89
CA MET A 216 -10.59 29.82 -17.87
C MET A 216 -11.75 30.60 -17.26
N SER A 217 -12.66 31.13 -18.08
CA SER A 217 -13.81 31.94 -17.61
C SER A 217 -14.71 31.20 -16.61
N ASN A 218 -14.76 29.87 -16.68
CA ASN A 218 -15.39 29.01 -15.69
C ASN A 218 -14.35 28.06 -15.07
N PRO A 219 -14.44 27.74 -13.76
CA PRO A 219 -13.59 26.73 -13.16
C PRO A 219 -13.85 25.33 -13.73
N HIS A 220 -12.78 24.59 -14.00
CA HIS A 220 -12.85 23.23 -14.54
C HIS A 220 -12.00 22.24 -13.75
N LEU A 221 -12.56 21.08 -13.41
CA LEU A 221 -11.78 19.95 -12.91
C LEU A 221 -11.09 19.26 -14.10
N ILE A 222 -9.78 19.06 -13.99
CA ILE A 222 -9.01 18.32 -14.99
C ILE A 222 -8.34 17.13 -14.32
N ASP A 223 -8.54 15.94 -14.90
CA ASP A 223 -7.94 14.71 -14.41
C ASP A 223 -6.52 14.54 -14.92
N TYR A 224 -5.62 14.22 -13.99
CA TYR A 224 -4.22 13.92 -14.21
C TYR A 224 -3.83 12.63 -13.51
N THR A 225 -2.72 12.05 -13.96
CA THR A 225 -2.05 10.95 -13.28
C THR A 225 -0.63 11.38 -12.93
N LEU A 226 -0.30 11.31 -11.64
CA LEU A 226 1.05 11.52 -11.11
C LEU A 226 1.71 10.17 -10.85
N ARG A 227 3.00 10.05 -11.17
CA ARG A 227 3.79 8.87 -10.81
C ARG A 227 5.15 9.30 -10.26
N PHE A 228 5.48 8.79 -9.08
CA PHE A 228 6.72 9.06 -8.35
C PHE A 228 7.62 7.83 -8.42
N ASP A 229 8.77 7.97 -9.08
CA ASP A 229 9.66 6.83 -9.38
C ASP A 229 10.62 6.60 -8.22
N LYS A 230 10.43 5.51 -7.47
CA LYS A 230 11.26 5.18 -6.31
C LYS A 230 12.73 4.98 -6.68
N SER A 231 13.04 4.58 -7.91
CA SER A 231 14.43 4.41 -8.36
C SER A 231 15.21 5.73 -8.40
N SER A 232 14.49 6.86 -8.48
CA SER A 232 15.05 8.21 -8.47
C SER A 232 15.06 8.87 -7.08
N LEU A 233 14.79 8.10 -6.02
CA LEU A 233 14.75 8.59 -4.65
C LEU A 233 16.16 8.93 -4.17
N GLU A 234 16.40 10.20 -3.88
CA GLU A 234 17.66 10.72 -3.37
C GLU A 234 17.47 11.34 -1.99
N GLY A 235 18.23 10.85 -1.01
CA GLY A 235 18.24 11.41 0.34
C GLY A 235 18.79 12.83 0.35
N ARG A 236 18.16 13.70 1.16
CA ARG A 236 18.60 15.08 1.35
C ARG A 236 19.40 15.27 2.63
#